data_AF-A0A934W7F8-F1
#
_entry.id   AF-A0A934W7F8-F1
#
_cell.length_a   1.000
_cell.length_b   1.000
_cell.length_c   1.000
_cell.angle_alpha   90.00
_cell.angle_beta   90.00
_cell.angle_gamma   90.00
#
_symmetry.space_group_name_H-M   'P 1'
#
loop_
_entity.id
_entity.type
_entity.pdbx_description
1 polymer ?
#
loop_
_entity_poly.entity_id
_entity_poly.type
_entity_poly.pdbx_seq_one_letter_code
_entity_poly.pdbx_strand_id
1 'polypeptide(L)'
;MSKDSEEPAVDLLGDPLPEMSPPGRQNVKRGRAATVDEHERSHRDFLTEGETARLLTAAKAGRYGARDYCMLLLMYRHGLRVSELTGARRADIDLDAGRIWVKRNKDGLSTNQPLQGDELRALRAYLRMRKDYLPWLFLSSQGGQMTRQNVNYLIQQAGVRASLGHVHPHMLRHTCGHVLANKGTDTRLLQDWLGHRDIRHTAWYTRTSSKRFEGVWQD
;
A
#
# COMPACT_ATOMS: atom_id res chain seq x y z
N MET A 1 -49.88 39.62 37.94
CA MET A 1 -50.73 38.41 37.86
C MET A 1 -50.70 38.05 36.39
N SER A 2 -49.87 37.12 35.95
CA SER A 2 -50.03 35.68 36.16
C SER A 2 -48.67 34.99 36.24
N LYS A 3 -48.47 34.14 37.25
CA LYS A 3 -47.38 33.15 37.26
C LYS A 3 -47.97 31.93 36.58
N ASP A 4 -47.52 31.62 35.38
CA ASP A 4 -47.75 30.30 34.79
C ASP A 4 -46.95 29.29 35.61
N SER A 5 -47.67 28.55 36.43
CA SER A 5 -47.17 27.41 37.19
C SER A 5 -47.09 26.21 36.24
N GLU A 6 -45.89 25.90 35.75
CA GLU A 6 -45.60 24.64 35.08
C GLU A 6 -45.84 23.47 36.06
N GLU A 7 -46.73 22.55 35.70
CA GLU A 7 -46.94 21.29 36.43
C GLU A 7 -45.73 20.36 36.25
N PRO A 8 -45.26 19.67 37.31
CA PRO A 8 -44.10 18.78 37.21
C PRO A 8 -44.43 17.49 36.46
N ALA A 9 -43.50 17.02 35.63
CA ALA A 9 -43.63 15.77 34.88
C ALA A 9 -43.60 14.55 35.82
N VAL A 10 -44.62 13.71 35.75
CA VAL A 10 -44.79 12.46 36.50
C VAL A 10 -44.69 11.25 35.57
N ASP A 11 -44.31 10.10 36.10
CA ASP A 11 -44.27 8.85 35.33
C ASP A 11 -45.65 8.19 35.18
N LEU A 12 -45.71 7.03 34.51
CA LEU A 12 -46.96 6.30 34.24
C LEU A 12 -47.63 5.70 35.50
N LEU A 13 -46.97 5.77 36.67
CA LEU A 13 -47.49 5.36 37.97
C LEU A 13 -47.83 6.55 38.87
N GLY A 14 -47.59 7.79 38.41
CA GLY A 14 -47.91 9.02 39.14
C GLY A 14 -46.81 9.51 40.09
N ASP A 15 -45.62 8.92 40.02
CA ASP A 15 -44.49 9.32 40.85
C ASP A 15 -43.70 10.48 40.19
N PRO A 16 -43.19 11.45 40.99
CA PRO A 16 -42.41 12.57 40.46
C PRO A 16 -41.08 12.09 39.88
N LEU A 17 -40.78 12.48 38.63
CA LEU A 17 -39.52 12.13 37.98
C LEU A 17 -38.33 12.74 38.74
N PRO A 18 -37.21 12.01 38.93
CA PRO A 18 -36.03 12.56 39.57
C PRO A 18 -35.45 13.70 38.73
N GLU A 19 -35.16 14.84 39.37
CA GLU A 19 -34.50 15.99 38.72
C GLU A 19 -33.15 15.56 38.12
N MET A 20 -33.11 15.42 36.80
CA MET A 20 -31.87 15.19 36.08
C MET A 20 -31.07 16.50 36.01
N SER A 21 -30.07 16.63 36.87
CA SER A 21 -29.05 17.68 36.71
C SER A 21 -28.42 17.58 35.31
N PRO A 22 -28.35 18.68 34.54
CA PRO A 22 -27.77 18.64 33.21
C PRO A 22 -26.31 18.17 33.31
N PRO A 23 -25.84 17.29 32.39
CA PRO A 23 -24.47 16.81 32.43
C PRO A 23 -23.53 18.01 32.32
N GLY A 24 -22.69 18.18 33.34
CA GLY A 24 -21.74 19.29 33.40
C GLY A 24 -20.90 19.35 32.13
N ARG A 25 -20.82 20.53 31.52
CA ARG A 25 -19.93 20.79 30.37
C ARG A 25 -18.49 20.49 30.78
N GLN A 26 -18.00 19.31 30.41
CA GLN A 26 -16.57 19.02 30.47
C GLN A 26 -15.88 19.89 29.42
N ASN A 27 -15.10 20.87 29.89
CA ASN A 27 -14.17 21.60 29.05
C ASN A 27 -13.04 20.66 28.63
N VAL A 28 -13.20 20.01 27.49
CA VAL A 28 -12.12 19.23 26.86
C VAL A 28 -11.10 20.25 26.33
N LYS A 29 -9.98 20.40 27.04
CA LYS A 29 -8.81 21.13 26.52
C LYS A 29 -8.47 20.52 25.15
N ARG A 30 -8.59 21.31 24.08
CA ARG A 30 -8.13 20.92 22.74
C ARG A 30 -6.62 20.72 22.75
N GLY A 31 -6.18 19.54 23.17
CA GLY A 31 -4.88 19.02 22.83
C GLY A 31 -4.82 18.88 21.31
N ARG A 32 -3.76 19.42 20.71
CA ARG A 32 -3.46 19.38 19.27
C ARG A 32 -3.77 17.98 18.73
N ALA A 33 -4.74 17.88 17.83
CA ALA A 33 -5.29 16.63 17.32
C ALA A 33 -4.21 15.62 16.93
N ALA A 34 -4.01 14.63 17.79
CA ALA A 34 -3.38 13.37 17.46
C ALA A 34 -4.50 12.34 17.29
N THR A 35 -5.17 12.37 16.13
CA THR A 35 -6.21 11.40 15.75
C THR A 35 -5.63 10.11 15.18
N VAL A 36 -4.35 9.82 15.44
CA VAL A 36 -3.68 8.63 14.92
C VAL A 36 -2.86 8.05 16.06
N ASP A 37 -3.23 6.83 16.45
CA ASP A 37 -2.66 6.05 17.54
C ASP A 37 -1.12 6.06 17.43
N GLU A 38 -0.44 6.48 18.50
CA GLU A 38 1.01 6.61 18.56
C GLU A 38 1.70 5.25 18.37
N HIS A 39 0.95 4.16 18.61
CA HIS A 39 1.35 2.79 18.33
C HIS A 39 1.44 2.44 16.83
N GLU A 40 0.75 3.16 15.94
CA GLU A 40 0.89 3.01 14.47
C GLU A 40 2.19 3.64 13.92
N ARG A 41 2.82 4.57 14.67
CA ARG A 41 4.06 5.24 14.23
C ARG A 41 5.32 4.42 14.49
N SER A 42 5.31 3.52 15.47
CA SER A 42 6.51 2.83 15.96
C SER A 42 7.06 1.76 14.99
N HIS A 43 6.24 1.29 14.05
CA HIS A 43 6.61 0.28 13.05
C HIS A 43 6.01 0.63 11.68
N ARG A 44 6.46 1.73 11.05
CA ARG A 44 6.06 2.01 9.65
C ARG A 44 6.68 0.97 8.72
N ASP A 45 5.92 -0.07 8.44
CA ASP A 45 6.28 -1.11 7.48
C ASP A 45 5.93 -0.71 6.02
N PHE A 46 5.65 0.57 5.75
CA PHE A 46 5.36 1.09 4.40
C PHE A 46 5.91 2.51 4.21
N LEU A 47 6.03 2.91 2.94
CA LEU A 47 6.56 4.21 2.51
C LEU A 47 5.40 5.14 2.13
N THR A 48 5.53 6.42 2.42
CA THR A 48 4.66 7.45 1.85
C THR A 48 4.89 7.62 0.34
N GLU A 49 3.98 8.31 -0.35
CA GLU A 49 4.13 8.58 -1.78
C GLU A 49 5.42 9.35 -2.10
N GLY A 50 5.75 10.37 -1.30
CA GLY A 50 6.99 11.13 -1.42
C GLY A 50 8.24 10.28 -1.17
N GLU A 51 8.21 9.39 -0.17
CA GLU A 51 9.33 8.46 0.11
C GLU A 51 9.51 7.45 -1.02
N THR A 52 8.41 6.90 -1.55
CA THR A 52 8.44 5.97 -2.68
C THR A 52 9.02 6.65 -3.92
N ALA A 53 8.61 7.89 -4.22
CA ALA A 53 9.17 8.67 -5.32
C ALA A 53 10.68 8.91 -5.15
N ARG A 54 11.14 9.25 -3.94
CA ARG A 54 12.58 9.39 -3.64
C ARG A 54 13.33 8.08 -3.81
N LEU A 55 12.80 6.97 -3.29
CA LEU A 55 13.41 5.64 -3.43
C LEU A 55 13.54 5.24 -4.90
N LEU A 56 12.48 5.38 -5.69
CA LEU A 56 12.47 5.06 -7.10
C LEU A 56 13.45 5.96 -7.87
N THR A 57 13.51 7.25 -7.55
CA THR A 57 14.48 8.17 -8.17
C THR A 57 15.90 7.77 -7.82
N ALA A 58 16.18 7.45 -6.55
CA ALA A 58 17.49 6.97 -6.13
C ALA A 58 17.89 5.69 -6.87
N ALA A 59 16.95 4.75 -7.09
CA ALA A 59 17.21 3.51 -7.82
C ALA A 59 17.77 3.71 -9.24
N LYS A 60 17.56 4.88 -9.87
CA LYS A 60 18.09 5.21 -11.20
C LYS A 60 19.60 5.46 -11.24
N ALA A 61 20.27 5.65 -10.09
CA ALA A 61 21.70 5.96 -10.10
C ALA A 61 22.57 4.72 -10.39
N GLY A 62 23.71 4.95 -11.05
CA GLY A 62 24.71 3.92 -11.34
C GLY A 62 24.48 3.18 -12.66
N ARG A 63 25.39 2.23 -12.95
CA ARG A 63 25.46 1.50 -14.23
C ARG A 63 24.18 0.74 -14.58
N TYR A 64 23.47 0.23 -13.58
CA TYR A 64 22.27 -0.59 -13.78
C TYR A 64 20.96 0.17 -13.47
N GLY A 65 21.01 1.50 -13.44
CA GLY A 65 19.90 2.34 -12.98
C GLY A 65 18.56 2.08 -13.67
N ALA A 66 18.54 1.83 -14.98
CA ALA A 66 17.31 1.50 -15.69
C ALA A 66 16.69 0.17 -15.25
N ARG A 67 17.52 -0.86 -15.01
CA ARG A 67 17.10 -2.16 -14.48
C ARG A 67 16.56 -1.99 -13.06
N ASP A 68 17.34 -1.33 -12.21
CA ASP A 68 17.09 -1.22 -10.78
C ASP A 68 15.83 -0.39 -10.51
N TYR A 69 15.64 0.71 -11.24
CA TYR A 69 14.38 1.48 -11.25
C TYR A 69 13.19 0.63 -11.68
N CYS A 70 13.30 -0.10 -12.80
CA CYS A 70 12.23 -0.94 -13.31
C CYS A 70 11.83 -2.03 -12.30
N MET A 71 12.81 -2.65 -11.64
CA MET A 71 12.58 -3.66 -10.61
C MET A 71 11.75 -3.10 -9.45
N LEU A 72 12.19 -1.97 -8.86
CA LEU A 72 11.49 -1.37 -7.73
C LEU A 72 10.10 -0.84 -8.12
N LEU A 73 9.96 -0.31 -9.34
CA LEU A 73 8.68 0.16 -9.85
C LEU A 73 7.66 -0.99 -9.94
N LEU A 74 8.04 -2.13 -10.52
CA LEU A 74 7.14 -3.29 -10.61
C LEU A 74 6.85 -3.91 -9.23
N MET A 75 7.84 -3.96 -8.34
CA MET A 75 7.62 -4.39 -6.95
C MET A 75 6.59 -3.51 -6.25
N TYR A 76 6.65 -2.20 -6.46
CA TYR A 76 5.70 -1.25 -5.89
C TYR A 76 4.31 -1.34 -6.55
N ARG A 77 4.21 -1.38 -7.87
CA ARG A 77 2.93 -1.35 -8.59
C ARG A 77 2.13 -2.65 -8.47
N HIS A 78 2.82 -3.78 -8.58
CA HIS A 78 2.20 -5.10 -8.53
C HIS A 78 2.40 -5.80 -7.19
N GLY A 79 2.98 -5.11 -6.20
CA GLY A 79 3.25 -5.67 -4.87
C GLY A 79 4.10 -6.94 -4.92
N LEU A 80 5.03 -7.10 -5.86
CA LEU A 80 5.75 -8.36 -6.06
C LEU A 80 6.60 -8.73 -4.85
N ARG A 81 6.56 -10.02 -4.46
CA ARG A 81 7.57 -10.57 -3.54
C ARG A 81 8.90 -10.66 -4.29
N VAL A 82 10.02 -10.65 -3.55
CA VAL A 82 11.36 -10.77 -4.17
C VAL A 82 11.47 -12.01 -5.04
N SER A 83 11.00 -13.16 -4.56
CA SER A 83 11.02 -14.41 -5.32
C SER A 83 10.19 -14.35 -6.62
N GLU A 84 9.07 -13.62 -6.61
CA GLU A 84 8.22 -13.42 -7.79
C GLU A 84 8.95 -12.53 -8.81
N LEU A 85 9.55 -11.43 -8.35
CA LEU A 85 10.37 -10.55 -9.19
C LEU A 85 11.55 -11.30 -9.82
N THR A 86 12.31 -12.06 -9.02
CA THR A 86 13.48 -12.81 -9.51
C THR A 86 13.08 -13.97 -10.43
N GLY A 87 11.86 -14.48 -10.28
CA GLY A 87 11.30 -15.56 -11.10
C GLY A 87 10.60 -15.09 -12.38
N ALA A 88 10.31 -13.80 -12.50
CA ALA A 88 9.59 -13.23 -13.65
C ALA A 88 10.35 -13.47 -14.96
N ARG A 89 9.62 -13.83 -16.01
CA ARG A 89 10.16 -14.13 -17.34
C ARG A 89 9.78 -13.05 -18.33
N ARG A 90 10.56 -12.92 -19.40
CA ARG A 90 10.24 -12.04 -20.52
C ARG A 90 8.89 -12.37 -21.16
N ALA A 91 8.57 -13.66 -21.27
CA ALA A 91 7.32 -14.15 -21.82
C ALA A 91 6.09 -13.82 -20.95
N ASP A 92 6.28 -13.41 -19.69
CA ASP A 92 5.19 -12.97 -18.83
C ASP A 92 4.74 -11.53 -19.18
N ILE A 93 5.48 -10.80 -20.04
CA ILE A 93 5.23 -9.40 -20.37
C ILE A 93 4.73 -9.28 -21.81
N ASP A 94 3.56 -8.66 -21.97
CA ASP A 94 3.05 -8.20 -23.25
C ASP A 94 3.10 -6.67 -23.28
N LEU A 95 4.11 -6.12 -23.96
CA LEU A 95 4.32 -4.67 -24.03
C LEU A 95 3.34 -3.97 -24.97
N ASP A 96 2.74 -4.71 -25.90
CA ASP A 96 1.83 -4.16 -26.91
C ASP A 96 0.41 -4.11 -26.35
N ALA A 97 -0.02 -5.19 -25.68
CA ALA A 97 -1.27 -5.21 -24.93
C ALA A 97 -1.21 -4.48 -23.58
N GLY A 98 0.00 -4.09 -23.13
CA GLY A 98 0.21 -3.39 -21.87
C GLY A 98 -0.15 -4.24 -20.65
N ARG A 99 0.29 -5.50 -20.63
CA ARG A 99 -0.09 -6.49 -19.62
C ARG A 99 1.10 -7.28 -19.08
N ILE A 100 1.00 -7.70 -17.83
CA ILE A 100 1.94 -8.60 -17.17
C ILE A 100 1.19 -9.77 -16.54
N TRP A 101 1.65 -10.98 -16.80
CA TRP A 101 1.26 -12.17 -16.08
C TRP A 101 2.04 -12.27 -14.75
N VAL A 102 1.36 -11.99 -13.64
CA VAL A 102 1.97 -12.07 -12.32
C VAL A 102 1.80 -13.47 -11.76
N LYS A 103 2.84 -14.29 -11.94
CA LYS A 103 2.90 -15.62 -11.32
C LYS A 103 3.19 -15.49 -9.82
N ARG A 104 2.18 -15.78 -8.99
CA ARG A 104 2.33 -15.80 -7.53
C ARG A 104 2.91 -17.13 -7.07
N ASN A 105 3.65 -17.10 -5.97
CA ASN A 105 4.17 -18.33 -5.35
C ASN A 105 3.05 -19.16 -4.72
N LYS A 106 3.38 -20.41 -4.36
CA LYS A 106 2.53 -21.46 -3.78
C LYS A 106 1.26 -20.92 -3.11
N ASP A 107 0.13 -21.19 -3.76
CA ASP A 107 -1.26 -20.87 -3.36
C ASP A 107 -1.71 -19.41 -3.52
N GLY A 108 -0.88 -18.53 -4.07
CA GLY A 108 -1.31 -17.20 -4.49
C GLY A 108 -2.04 -17.24 -5.84
N LEU A 109 -3.11 -16.46 -5.97
CA LEU A 109 -3.81 -16.33 -7.24
C LEU A 109 -2.92 -15.60 -8.26
N SER A 110 -2.53 -16.29 -9.32
CA SER A 110 -1.81 -15.68 -10.43
C SER A 110 -2.79 -14.97 -11.35
N THR A 111 -2.48 -13.72 -11.70
CA THR A 111 -3.41 -12.84 -12.41
C THR A 111 -2.70 -12.09 -13.54
N ASN A 112 -3.47 -11.74 -14.57
CA ASN A 112 -3.04 -10.84 -15.63
C ASN A 112 -3.36 -9.39 -15.21
N GLN A 113 -2.33 -8.58 -15.01
CA GLN A 113 -2.45 -7.23 -14.48
C GLN A 113 -2.07 -6.19 -15.56
N PRO A 114 -2.78 -5.05 -15.64
CA PRO A 114 -2.44 -3.97 -16.56
C PRO A 114 -1.15 -3.27 -16.14
N LEU A 115 -0.31 -2.94 -17.12
CA LEU A 115 0.88 -2.10 -16.97
C LEU A 115 0.52 -0.65 -17.27
N GLN A 116 0.98 0.26 -16.41
CA GLN A 116 0.82 1.70 -16.59
C GLN A 116 1.93 2.29 -17.48
N GLY A 117 1.73 3.52 -17.95
CA GLY A 117 2.64 4.16 -18.91
C GLY A 117 4.08 4.34 -18.40
N ASP A 118 4.26 4.59 -17.10
CA ASP A 118 5.59 4.62 -16.47
C ASP A 118 6.26 3.25 -16.44
N GLU A 119 5.51 2.20 -16.16
CA GLU A 119 6.00 0.81 -16.17
C GLU A 119 6.42 0.38 -17.57
N LEU A 120 5.61 0.66 -18.59
CA LEU A 120 5.93 0.36 -19.98
C LEU A 120 7.19 1.10 -20.44
N ARG A 121 7.35 2.37 -20.05
CA ARG A 121 8.58 3.13 -20.35
C ARG A 121 9.80 2.52 -19.67
N ALA A 122 9.68 2.13 -18.40
CA ALA A 122 10.76 1.52 -17.63
C ALA A 122 11.19 0.17 -18.21
N LEU A 123 10.21 -0.70 -18.52
CA LEU A 123 10.42 -2.00 -19.13
C LEU A 123 11.10 -1.87 -20.50
N ARG A 124 10.58 -1.00 -21.39
CA ARG A 124 11.19 -0.77 -22.70
C ARG A 124 12.61 -0.22 -22.57
N ALA A 125 12.85 0.72 -21.65
CA ALA A 125 14.18 1.27 -21.43
C ALA A 125 15.19 0.19 -21.01
N TYR A 126 14.79 -0.67 -20.07
CA TYR A 126 15.64 -1.77 -19.62
C TYR A 126 15.85 -2.83 -20.71
N LEU A 127 14.78 -3.27 -21.38
CA LEU A 127 14.86 -4.33 -22.40
C LEU A 127 15.70 -3.93 -23.61
N ARG A 128 15.72 -2.65 -24.01
CA ARG A 128 16.62 -2.15 -25.06
C ARG A 128 18.11 -2.32 -24.72
N MET A 129 18.46 -2.37 -23.44
CA MET A 129 19.85 -2.57 -22.99
C MET A 129 20.26 -4.05 -23.00
N ARG A 130 19.30 -4.97 -23.13
CA ARG A 130 19.55 -6.41 -23.12
C ARG A 130 19.96 -6.87 -24.52
N LYS A 131 21.08 -7.60 -24.62
CA LYS A 131 21.56 -8.23 -25.86
C LYS A 131 21.55 -9.76 -25.82
N ASP A 132 21.13 -10.33 -24.70
CA ASP A 132 21.08 -11.77 -24.47
C ASP A 132 19.67 -12.35 -24.75
N TYR A 133 19.62 -13.67 -24.78
CA TYR A 133 18.42 -14.48 -25.03
C TYR A 133 17.91 -15.21 -23.77
N LEU A 134 18.34 -14.81 -22.57
CA LEU A 134 17.94 -15.49 -21.34
C LEU A 134 16.45 -15.25 -21.05
N PRO A 135 15.74 -16.26 -20.52
CA PRO A 135 14.29 -16.19 -20.32
C PRO A 135 13.91 -15.23 -19.18
N TRP A 136 14.83 -14.98 -18.24
CA TRP A 136 14.58 -14.16 -17.06
C TRP A 136 14.38 -12.69 -17.42
N LEU A 137 13.33 -12.08 -16.86
CA LEU A 137 13.03 -10.67 -17.05
C LEU A 137 14.20 -9.83 -16.52
N PHE A 138 14.66 -10.07 -15.29
CA PHE A 138 15.76 -9.33 -14.68
C PHE A 138 17.02 -10.18 -14.50
N LEU A 139 18.18 -9.61 -14.89
CA LEU A 139 19.49 -10.24 -14.72
C LEU A 139 20.35 -9.52 -13.69
N SER A 140 21.20 -10.29 -13.01
CA SER A 140 22.27 -9.79 -12.15
C SER A 140 23.34 -9.04 -12.97
N SER A 141 24.26 -8.36 -12.27
CA SER A 141 25.43 -7.73 -12.91
C SER A 141 26.33 -8.72 -13.65
N GLN A 142 26.28 -10.01 -13.27
CA GLN A 142 27.05 -11.09 -13.89
C GLN A 142 26.33 -11.75 -15.08
N GLY A 143 25.16 -11.22 -15.50
CA GLY A 143 24.41 -11.75 -16.64
C GLY A 143 23.58 -13.00 -16.36
N GLY A 144 23.53 -13.47 -15.11
CA GLY A 144 22.66 -14.59 -14.69
C GLY A 144 21.31 -14.14 -14.14
N GLN A 145 20.47 -15.08 -13.71
CA GLN A 145 19.21 -14.78 -13.03
C GLN A 145 19.44 -13.86 -11.82
N MET A 146 18.55 -12.90 -11.61
CA MET A 146 18.59 -12.07 -10.40
C MET A 146 18.37 -12.93 -9.14
N THR A 147 19.17 -12.70 -8.10
CA THR A 147 19.04 -13.41 -6.81
C THR A 147 18.33 -12.55 -5.77
N ARG A 148 17.72 -13.18 -4.76
CA ARG A 148 17.04 -12.47 -3.67
C ARG A 148 17.97 -11.54 -2.92
N GLN A 149 19.20 -11.99 -2.66
CA GLN A 149 20.24 -11.22 -1.98
C GLN A 149 20.58 -9.94 -2.74
N ASN A 150 20.71 -10.02 -4.07
CA ASN A 150 21.01 -8.85 -4.89
C ASN A 150 19.87 -7.83 -4.84
N VAL A 151 18.61 -8.27 -4.86
CA VAL A 151 17.45 -7.37 -4.75
C VAL A 151 17.41 -6.70 -3.38
N ASN A 152 17.63 -7.44 -2.29
CA ASN A 152 17.67 -6.88 -0.95
C ASN A 152 18.76 -5.82 -0.82
N TYR A 153 19.98 -6.14 -1.29
CA TYR A 153 21.10 -5.19 -1.29
C TYR A 153 20.77 -3.94 -2.10
N LEU A 154 20.23 -4.10 -3.31
CA LEU A 154 19.84 -2.99 -4.18
C LEU A 154 18.81 -2.06 -3.50
N ILE A 155 17.78 -2.61 -2.87
CA ILE A 155 16.76 -1.83 -2.17
C ILE A 155 17.38 -1.08 -0.99
N GLN A 156 18.24 -1.74 -0.21
CA GLN A 156 18.94 -1.10 0.90
C GLN A 156 19.82 0.07 0.41
N GLN A 157 20.59 -0.13 -0.66
CA GLN A 157 21.42 0.93 -1.26
C GLN A 157 20.57 2.07 -1.84
N ALA A 158 19.40 1.79 -2.42
CA ALA A 158 18.46 2.82 -2.83
C ALA A 158 17.89 3.59 -1.62
N GLY A 159 17.57 2.90 -0.53
CA GLY A 159 17.07 3.50 0.71
C GLY A 159 18.09 4.45 1.36
N VAL A 160 19.36 4.04 1.43
CA VAL A 160 20.46 4.89 1.91
C VAL A 160 20.61 6.14 1.04
N ARG A 161 20.64 5.99 -0.28
CA ARG A 161 20.74 7.13 -1.22
C ARG A 161 19.54 8.07 -1.18
N ALA A 162 18.37 7.55 -0.85
CA ALA A 162 17.14 8.33 -0.70
C ALA A 162 16.97 8.95 0.71
N SER A 163 17.95 8.74 1.61
CA SER A 163 17.89 9.16 3.02
C SER A 163 16.65 8.65 3.75
N LEU A 164 16.27 7.39 3.48
CA LEU A 164 15.08 6.73 4.06
C LEU A 164 15.40 5.74 5.19
N GLY A 165 16.69 5.54 5.49
CA GLY A 165 17.12 4.53 6.44
C GLY A 165 16.95 3.11 5.89
N HIS A 166 16.48 2.19 6.75
CA HIS A 166 16.36 0.78 6.41
C HIS A 166 15.08 0.50 5.61
N VAL A 167 15.23 0.31 4.30
CA VAL A 167 14.15 -0.10 3.40
C VAL A 167 14.34 -1.56 3.00
N HIS A 168 13.25 -2.34 3.03
CA HIS A 168 13.25 -3.75 2.64
C HIS A 168 12.08 -4.08 1.69
N PRO A 169 12.13 -5.20 0.93
CA PRO A 169 11.13 -5.55 -0.08
C PRO A 169 9.67 -5.49 0.35
N HIS A 170 9.38 -5.99 1.56
CA HIS A 170 8.01 -6.01 2.08
C HIS A 170 7.45 -4.61 2.24
N MET A 171 8.28 -3.58 2.49
CA MET A 171 7.79 -2.20 2.56
C MET A 171 7.15 -1.73 1.25
N LEU A 172 7.74 -2.05 0.09
CA LEU A 172 7.15 -1.70 -1.20
C LEU A 172 5.81 -2.40 -1.43
N ARG A 173 5.70 -3.64 -0.99
CA ARG A 173 4.45 -4.41 -1.06
C ARG A 173 3.37 -3.87 -0.12
N HIS A 174 3.72 -3.53 1.12
CA HIS A 174 2.79 -2.89 2.05
C HIS A 174 2.36 -1.53 1.51
N THR A 175 3.29 -0.77 0.93
CA THR A 175 2.99 0.51 0.27
C THR A 175 1.99 0.34 -0.88
N CYS A 176 2.17 -0.68 -1.74
CA CYS A 176 1.19 -1.05 -2.77
C CYS A 176 -0.21 -1.26 -2.16
N GLY A 177 -0.28 -2.08 -1.11
CA GLY A 177 -1.51 -2.39 -0.40
C GLY A 177 -2.21 -1.15 0.17
N HIS A 178 -1.47 -0.31 0.90
CA HIS A 178 -2.00 0.93 1.46
C HIS A 178 -2.45 1.92 0.38
N VAL A 179 -1.68 2.10 -0.69
CA VAL A 179 -2.04 3.02 -1.78
C VAL A 179 -3.33 2.58 -2.47
N LEU A 180 -3.50 1.28 -2.74
CA LEU A 180 -4.72 0.76 -3.35
C LEU A 180 -5.91 0.84 -2.39
N ALA A 181 -5.73 0.48 -1.12
CA ALA A 181 -6.78 0.63 -0.10
C ALA A 181 -7.23 2.10 0.07
N ASN A 182 -6.29 3.05 0.07
CA ASN A 182 -6.57 4.49 0.15
C ASN A 182 -7.20 5.06 -1.13
N LYS A 183 -7.13 4.32 -2.25
CA LYS A 183 -7.87 4.63 -3.48
C LYS A 183 -9.29 4.04 -3.48
N GLY A 184 -9.70 3.37 -2.41
CA GLY A 184 -11.02 2.74 -2.31
C GLY A 184 -11.12 1.43 -3.09
N THR A 185 -9.99 0.78 -3.40
CA THR A 185 -10.03 -0.56 -4.02
C THR A 185 -10.70 -1.55 -3.07
N ASP A 186 -11.67 -2.30 -3.61
CA ASP A 186 -12.36 -3.36 -2.88
C ASP A 186 -11.36 -4.36 -2.25
N THR A 187 -11.70 -4.87 -1.07
CA THR A 187 -10.80 -5.73 -0.29
C THR A 187 -10.50 -7.05 -1.01
N ARG A 188 -11.47 -7.63 -1.72
CA ARG A 188 -11.27 -8.88 -2.46
C ARG A 188 -10.40 -8.65 -3.69
N LEU A 189 -10.66 -7.57 -4.43
CA LEU A 189 -9.80 -7.17 -5.54
C LEU A 189 -8.37 -6.90 -5.08
N LEU A 190 -8.18 -6.22 -3.94
CA LEU A 190 -6.86 -5.97 -3.38
C LEU A 190 -6.15 -7.27 -2.96
N GLN A 191 -6.90 -8.22 -2.40
CA GLN A 191 -6.39 -9.54 -2.04
C GLN A 191 -5.89 -10.30 -3.28
N ASP A 192 -6.68 -10.31 -4.35
CA ASP A 192 -6.35 -10.97 -5.62
C ASP A 192 -5.19 -10.25 -6.32
N TRP A 193 -5.18 -8.92 -6.30
CA TRP A 193 -4.10 -8.10 -6.84
C TRP A 193 -2.77 -8.43 -6.18
N LEU A 194 -2.74 -8.51 -4.84
CA LEU A 194 -1.52 -8.83 -4.09
C LEU A 194 -1.22 -10.33 -4.08
N GLY A 195 -2.18 -11.21 -4.37
CA GLY A 195 -2.03 -12.66 -4.22
C GLY A 195 -1.88 -13.08 -2.75
N HIS A 196 -2.73 -12.54 -1.88
CA HIS A 196 -2.83 -12.94 -0.48
C HIS A 196 -3.75 -14.15 -0.34
N ARG A 197 -3.22 -15.24 0.24
CA ARG A 197 -4.03 -16.42 0.58
C ARG A 197 -4.99 -16.11 1.74
N ASP A 198 -4.50 -15.41 2.74
CA ASP A 198 -5.29 -15.02 3.91
C ASP A 198 -5.75 -13.57 3.78
N ILE A 199 -7.06 -13.37 3.79
CA ILE A 199 -7.68 -12.05 3.69
C ILE A 199 -7.32 -11.15 4.87
N ARG A 200 -6.96 -11.71 6.04
CA ARG A 200 -6.51 -10.94 7.21
C ARG A 200 -5.34 -10.02 6.85
N HIS A 201 -4.40 -10.48 6.02
CA HIS A 201 -3.26 -9.67 5.57
C HIS A 201 -3.68 -8.48 4.69
N THR A 202 -4.81 -8.59 3.99
CA THR A 202 -5.37 -7.51 3.18
C THR A 202 -6.24 -6.57 4.01
N ALA A 203 -7.01 -7.11 4.96
CA ALA A 203 -7.88 -6.35 5.85
C ALA A 203 -7.12 -5.32 6.69
N TRP A 204 -5.84 -5.59 7.01
CA TRP A 204 -4.96 -4.59 7.65
C TRP A 204 -4.84 -3.30 6.85
N TYR A 205 -4.78 -3.35 5.51
CA TYR A 205 -4.68 -2.14 4.69
C TYR A 205 -5.99 -1.36 4.60
N THR A 206 -7.12 -2.07 4.63
CA THR A 206 -8.44 -1.45 4.48
C THR A 206 -9.05 -1.00 5.80
N ARG A 207 -8.50 -1.41 6.95
CA ARG A 207 -8.93 -0.94 8.27
C ARG A 207 -8.65 0.54 8.49
N THR A 208 -7.55 1.06 7.94
CA THR A 208 -7.10 2.44 8.14
C THR A 208 -7.51 3.39 7.01
N SER A 209 -8.10 2.88 5.93
CA SER A 209 -8.58 3.70 4.82
C SER A 209 -9.91 4.36 5.18
N SER A 210 -9.91 5.68 5.38
CA SER A 210 -11.12 6.46 5.65
C SER A 210 -12.13 6.43 4.49
N LYS A 211 -11.64 6.29 3.26
CA LYS A 211 -12.48 6.26 2.04
C LYS A 211 -13.46 5.09 1.97
N ARG A 212 -13.24 4.03 2.75
CA ARG A 212 -14.18 2.90 2.80
C ARG A 212 -15.58 3.28 3.31
N PHE A 213 -15.70 4.41 4.01
CA PHE A 213 -16.94 4.91 4.57
C PHE A 213 -17.62 5.95 3.65
N GLU A 214 -16.93 6.42 2.59
CA GLU A 214 -17.50 7.33 1.61
C GLU A 214 -18.54 6.59 0.76
N GLY A 215 -19.77 7.11 0.67
CA GLY A 215 -20.83 6.55 -0.17
C GLY A 215 -21.45 5.23 0.34
N VAL A 216 -21.22 4.85 1.61
CA VAL A 216 -21.89 3.68 2.23
C VAL A 216 -23.40 3.88 2.33
N TRP A 217 -23.82 5.13 2.51
CA TRP A 217 -25.20 5.54 2.41
C TRP A 217 -25.29 6.49 1.23
N GLN A 218 -26.06 6.12 0.22
CA GLN A 218 -26.57 7.02 -0.80
C GLN A 218 -28.10 7.00 -0.64
N ASP A 219 -28.68 8.18 -0.42
CA ASP A 219 -30.14 8.37 -0.47
C ASP A 219 -30.64 8.27 -1.93
#